data_AF-A0A7C9GNV6-F1
#
_entry.id   AF-A0A7C9GNV6-F1
#
_cell.length_a   1.000
_cell.length_b   1.000
_cell.length_c   1.000
_cell.angle_alpha   90.00
_cell.angle_beta   90.00
_cell.angle_gamma   90.00
#
_symmetry.space_group_name_H-M   'P 1'
#
loop_
_entity.id
_entity.type
_entity.pdbx_description
1 polymer ?
#
loop_
_entity_poly.entity_id
_entity_poly.type
_entity_poly.pdbx_seq_one_letter_code
_entity_poly.pdbx_strand_id
1 'polypeptide(L)'
;MGHALGFTSAVGQNTTLNSRPSNTDMFRYKNGVWDNTWGGNPYFSIDGGATEYLGNAGFSAGPDGFQTSHWREGARIHDGVSCTILLEPQVGIHDPTGGICQQGIVTAQDLAIMDAMGWNLAFDILTRPNYKINTAQILRNYISANNVPEPSSWAMMIAGFGLVGGAMRRRALQASIA
;
A
#
# COMPACT_ATOMS: atom_id res chain seq x y z
N MET A 1 -0.15 -12.22 -1.77
CA MET A 1 0.20 -11.16 -0.78
C MET A 1 -0.95 -10.82 0.15
N GLY A 2 -2.21 -11.12 -0.19
CA GLY A 2 -3.37 -10.78 0.64
C GLY A 2 -3.45 -11.45 2.01
N HIS A 3 -3.28 -12.79 2.10
CA HIS A 3 -3.64 -13.57 3.31
C HIS A 3 -2.98 -13.11 4.60
N ALA A 4 -1.69 -12.74 4.56
CA ALA A 4 -0.96 -12.26 5.74
C ALA A 4 -1.16 -10.78 6.05
N LEU A 5 -1.70 -10.01 5.10
CA LEU A 5 -1.98 -8.57 5.23
C LEU A 5 -3.45 -8.29 5.60
N GLY A 6 -4.27 -9.33 5.76
CA GLY A 6 -5.68 -9.21 6.14
C GLY A 6 -6.68 -9.37 4.99
N PHE A 7 -6.25 -9.77 3.80
CA PHE A 7 -7.09 -9.99 2.61
C PHE A 7 -7.11 -11.48 2.24
N THR A 8 -8.18 -12.02 1.66
CA THR A 8 -8.05 -13.33 1.00
C THR A 8 -7.37 -13.17 -0.36
N SER A 9 -6.74 -14.20 -0.92
CA SER A 9 -6.13 -14.15 -2.27
C SER A 9 -6.57 -15.34 -3.09
N ALA A 10 -7.45 -15.12 -4.06
CA ALA A 10 -7.69 -16.00 -5.21
C ALA A 10 -8.38 -15.22 -6.34
N VAL A 11 -8.18 -15.66 -7.57
CA VAL A 11 -8.79 -15.08 -8.77
C VAL A 11 -9.81 -16.10 -9.28
N GLY A 12 -11.09 -15.72 -9.41
CA GLY A 12 -12.17 -16.59 -9.92
C GLY A 12 -13.49 -16.50 -9.15
N GLN A 13 -14.53 -17.20 -9.64
CA GLN A 13 -15.88 -17.26 -9.03
C GLN A 13 -15.85 -17.93 -7.65
N ASN A 14 -15.46 -17.19 -6.62
CA ASN A 14 -15.56 -17.63 -5.24
C ASN A 14 -16.88 -17.13 -4.68
N THR A 15 -17.91 -17.98 -4.74
CA THR A 15 -19.15 -17.78 -3.98
C THR A 15 -18.80 -17.88 -2.48
N THR A 16 -19.45 -17.11 -1.61
CA THR A 16 -19.07 -17.04 -0.17
C THR A 16 -19.26 -18.35 0.59
N LEU A 17 -19.71 -19.44 -0.05
CA LEU A 17 -19.63 -20.78 0.55
C LEU A 17 -18.18 -21.26 0.68
N ASN A 18 -17.23 -20.65 -0.06
CA ASN A 18 -15.80 -20.96 -0.04
C ASN A 18 -14.88 -19.79 0.39
N SER A 19 -15.41 -18.58 0.57
CA SER A 19 -14.62 -17.43 1.06
C SER A 19 -14.57 -17.46 2.59
N ARG A 20 -13.41 -17.85 3.15
CA ARG A 20 -13.14 -17.65 4.58
C ARG A 20 -12.99 -16.14 4.82
N PRO A 21 -13.71 -15.54 5.79
CA PRO A 21 -13.55 -14.13 6.11
C PRO A 21 -12.08 -13.80 6.39
N SER A 22 -11.60 -12.66 5.90
CA SER A 22 -10.29 -12.10 6.26
C SER A 22 -10.43 -10.92 7.21
N ASN A 23 -9.31 -10.39 7.70
CA ASN A 23 -9.32 -9.30 8.68
C ASN A 23 -10.03 -8.04 8.16
N THR A 24 -9.98 -7.78 6.85
CA THR A 24 -10.74 -6.69 6.22
C THR A 24 -12.26 -6.84 6.38
N ASP A 25 -12.78 -8.07 6.42
CA ASP A 25 -14.20 -8.34 6.59
C ASP A 25 -14.71 -7.96 7.99
N MET A 26 -13.82 -7.74 8.98
CA MET A 26 -14.22 -7.20 10.30
C MET A 26 -14.85 -5.81 10.20
N PHE A 27 -14.53 -5.07 9.14
CA PHE A 27 -15.02 -3.72 8.88
C PHE A 27 -15.91 -3.63 7.63
N ARG A 28 -16.43 -4.78 7.18
CA ARG A 28 -17.33 -4.88 6.04
C ARG A 28 -18.78 -4.78 6.49
N TYR A 29 -19.45 -3.73 6.02
CA TYR A 29 -20.84 -3.44 6.34
C TYR A 29 -21.70 -3.43 5.08
N LYS A 30 -22.98 -3.73 5.25
CA LYS A 30 -24.01 -3.62 4.22
C LYS A 30 -25.30 -3.18 4.90
N ASN A 31 -25.97 -2.16 4.37
CA ASN A 31 -27.23 -1.64 4.92
C ASN A 31 -27.17 -1.31 6.43
N GLY A 32 -26.07 -0.76 6.93
CA GLY A 32 -25.94 -0.37 8.34
C GLY A 32 -25.62 -1.49 9.31
N VAL A 33 -25.38 -2.71 8.82
CA VAL A 33 -25.04 -3.86 9.66
C VAL A 33 -23.76 -4.52 9.18
N TRP A 34 -23.00 -5.09 10.11
CA TRP A 34 -21.85 -5.91 9.77
C TRP A 34 -22.34 -7.13 8.98
N ASP A 35 -21.80 -7.35 7.78
CA ASP A 35 -22.30 -8.37 6.87
C ASP A 35 -21.18 -8.85 5.94
N ASN A 36 -20.82 -10.13 6.07
CA ASN A 36 -19.82 -10.79 5.25
C ASN A 36 -20.41 -11.71 4.15
N THR A 37 -21.73 -11.67 3.93
CA THR A 37 -22.44 -12.52 2.97
C THR A 37 -22.17 -12.10 1.51
N TRP A 38 -22.47 -13.01 0.58
CA TRP A 38 -22.33 -12.78 -0.87
C TRP A 38 -23.39 -11.81 -1.39
N GLY A 39 -23.01 -11.00 -2.38
CA GLY A 39 -23.89 -10.08 -3.08
C GLY A 39 -24.21 -8.79 -2.32
N GLY A 40 -24.93 -7.90 -3.01
CA GLY A 40 -25.27 -6.55 -2.54
C GLY A 40 -24.12 -5.55 -2.74
N ASN A 41 -24.18 -4.44 -2.02
CA ASN A 41 -23.21 -3.35 -2.10
C ASN A 41 -22.50 -3.19 -0.74
N PRO A 42 -21.60 -4.11 -0.38
CA PRO A 42 -20.84 -4.00 0.86
C PRO A 42 -19.82 -2.87 0.79
N TYR A 43 -19.46 -2.28 1.92
CA TYR A 43 -18.49 -1.19 2.02
C TYR A 43 -17.70 -1.24 3.32
N PHE A 44 -16.55 -0.59 3.31
CA PHE A 44 -15.75 -0.33 4.50
C PHE A 44 -16.33 0.84 5.30
N SER A 45 -16.46 0.64 6.61
CA SER A 45 -16.93 1.65 7.56
C SER A 45 -16.15 1.57 8.87
N ILE A 46 -15.92 2.76 9.44
CA ILE A 46 -15.30 2.95 10.76
C ILE A 46 -16.29 3.50 11.80
N ASP A 47 -17.54 3.69 11.43
CA ASP A 47 -18.62 4.25 12.26
C ASP A 47 -19.75 3.23 12.53
N GLY A 48 -19.42 1.94 12.52
CA GLY A 48 -20.36 0.86 12.79
C GLY A 48 -21.37 0.60 11.65
N GLY A 49 -21.02 1.00 10.43
CA GLY A 49 -21.87 0.86 9.24
C GLY A 49 -22.79 2.06 8.99
N ALA A 50 -22.70 3.15 9.74
CA ALA A 50 -23.55 4.31 9.48
C ALA A 50 -23.22 4.97 8.13
N THR A 51 -21.94 5.03 7.74
CA THR A 51 -21.51 5.56 6.46
C THR A 51 -20.40 4.73 5.80
N GLU A 52 -20.39 4.73 4.47
CA GLU A 52 -19.23 4.28 3.69
C GLU A 52 -18.08 5.26 3.87
N TYR A 53 -16.89 4.75 4.21
CA TYR A 53 -15.72 5.59 4.44
C TYR A 53 -15.41 6.44 3.20
N LEU A 54 -15.44 7.77 3.38
CA LEU A 54 -15.24 8.78 2.34
C LEU A 54 -16.16 8.64 1.11
N GLY A 55 -17.27 7.89 1.20
CA GLY A 55 -18.21 7.67 0.11
C GLY A 55 -17.64 6.94 -1.11
N ASN A 56 -16.49 6.28 -0.97
CA ASN A 56 -15.89 5.45 -2.01
C ASN A 56 -14.93 4.43 -1.38
N ALA A 57 -15.48 3.43 -0.70
CA ALA A 57 -14.77 2.35 -0.04
C ALA A 57 -15.52 1.00 -0.15
N GLY A 58 -16.21 0.81 -1.27
CA GLY A 58 -16.97 -0.39 -1.57
C GLY A 58 -16.07 -1.62 -1.66
N PHE A 59 -16.54 -2.73 -1.10
CA PHE A 59 -15.94 -4.05 -1.31
C PHE A 59 -16.54 -4.72 -2.54
N SER A 60 -15.77 -5.59 -3.17
CA SER A 60 -16.33 -6.57 -4.10
C SER A 60 -17.42 -7.39 -3.39
N ALA A 61 -18.46 -7.77 -4.13
CA ALA A 61 -19.60 -8.47 -3.56
C ALA A 61 -19.59 -9.98 -3.87
N GLY A 62 -18.77 -10.43 -4.82
CA GLY A 62 -18.74 -11.81 -5.30
C GLY A 62 -19.44 -12.05 -6.65
N PRO A 63 -20.67 -11.56 -6.92
CA PRO A 63 -21.31 -11.69 -8.24
C PRO A 63 -20.52 -11.02 -9.38
N ASP A 64 -19.69 -10.05 -9.05
CA ASP A 64 -18.72 -9.40 -9.94
C ASP A 64 -17.56 -10.32 -10.35
N GLY A 65 -17.48 -11.55 -9.80
CA GLY A 65 -16.44 -12.52 -10.10
C GLY A 65 -15.15 -12.31 -9.31
N PHE A 66 -15.16 -11.39 -8.35
CA PHE A 66 -14.03 -11.04 -7.52
C PHE A 66 -14.26 -11.43 -6.05
N GLN A 67 -13.21 -11.39 -5.25
CA GLN A 67 -13.31 -11.79 -3.84
C GLN A 67 -13.86 -10.69 -2.96
N THR A 68 -14.78 -11.06 -2.07
CA THR A 68 -15.55 -10.15 -1.21
C THR A 68 -14.75 -9.31 -0.22
N SER A 69 -13.47 -9.63 -0.03
CA SER A 69 -12.56 -8.98 0.91
C SER A 69 -11.63 -7.93 0.28
N HIS A 70 -11.74 -7.71 -1.03
CA HIS A 70 -11.01 -6.68 -1.77
C HIS A 70 -11.90 -5.48 -2.10
N TRP A 71 -11.28 -4.38 -2.51
CA TRP A 71 -12.05 -3.27 -3.07
C TRP A 71 -12.85 -3.70 -4.29
N ARG A 72 -14.04 -3.11 -4.45
CA ARG A 72 -14.81 -3.28 -5.67
C ARG A 72 -13.98 -2.77 -6.84
N GLU A 73 -14.08 -3.46 -7.95
CA GLU A 73 -13.49 -3.00 -9.20
C GLU A 73 -14.17 -1.69 -9.62
N GLY A 74 -13.35 -0.70 -9.97
CA GLY A 74 -13.84 0.53 -10.56
C GLY A 74 -14.41 0.30 -11.96
N ALA A 75 -15.58 0.84 -12.27
CA ALA A 75 -16.15 0.91 -13.60
C ALA A 75 -15.11 1.42 -14.60
N ARG A 76 -14.88 0.65 -15.66
CA ARG A 76 -13.82 0.90 -16.63
C ARG A 76 -14.16 0.33 -17.99
N ILE A 77 -13.56 0.90 -19.02
CA ILE A 77 -13.68 0.46 -20.42
C ILE A 77 -12.29 0.26 -21.02
N HIS A 78 -12.22 -0.49 -22.10
CA HIS A 78 -11.05 -0.48 -22.96
C HIS A 78 -11.20 0.66 -23.98
N ASP A 79 -10.13 1.41 -24.24
CA ASP A 79 -10.11 2.47 -25.26
C ASP A 79 -10.24 1.96 -26.72
N GLY A 80 -10.48 0.65 -26.90
CA GLY A 80 -10.52 -0.01 -28.20
C GLY A 80 -9.15 -0.24 -28.86
N VAL A 81 -8.04 0.13 -28.21
CA VAL A 81 -6.69 0.05 -28.79
C VAL A 81 -5.72 -0.69 -27.87
N SER A 82 -5.45 -0.18 -26.67
CA SER A 82 -4.42 -0.77 -25.80
C SER A 82 -4.60 -0.51 -24.30
N CYS A 83 -5.34 0.49 -23.86
CA CYS A 83 -5.37 0.88 -22.46
C CYS A 83 -6.77 0.78 -21.83
N THR A 84 -6.77 0.46 -20.54
CA THR A 84 -7.94 0.57 -19.68
C THR A 84 -8.16 2.02 -19.27
N ILE A 85 -9.37 2.52 -19.48
CA ILE A 85 -9.83 3.85 -19.08
C ILE A 85 -10.82 3.69 -17.94
N LEU A 86 -10.51 4.29 -16.79
CA LEU A 86 -11.39 4.30 -15.63
C LEU A 86 -12.51 5.32 -15.83
N LEU A 87 -13.74 4.90 -15.57
CA LEU A 87 -14.95 5.74 -15.57
C LEU A 87 -15.29 6.26 -14.18
N GLU A 88 -14.73 5.65 -13.14
CA GLU A 88 -14.83 6.11 -11.76
C GLU A 88 -13.46 6.12 -11.05
N PRO A 89 -13.30 6.85 -9.95
CA PRO A 89 -12.08 6.81 -9.15
C PRO A 89 -11.83 5.41 -8.59
N GLN A 90 -10.59 4.92 -8.67
CA GLN A 90 -10.21 3.68 -7.96
C GLN A 90 -10.42 3.90 -6.45
N VAL A 91 -10.98 2.89 -5.78
CA VAL A 91 -11.04 2.88 -4.31
C VAL A 91 -9.62 2.91 -3.74
N GLY A 92 -8.73 2.10 -4.31
CA GLY A 92 -7.35 1.98 -3.85
C GLY A 92 -6.61 0.82 -4.51
N ILE A 93 -5.39 0.55 -4.03
CA ILE A 93 -4.52 -0.49 -4.59
C ILE A 93 -4.98 -1.90 -4.23
N HIS A 94 -5.89 -2.06 -3.27
CA HIS A 94 -6.48 -3.36 -2.95
C HIS A 94 -7.63 -3.78 -3.88
N ASP A 95 -7.80 -3.12 -5.03
CA ASP A 95 -8.57 -3.67 -6.16
C ASP A 95 -7.92 -5.01 -6.58
N PRO A 96 -8.70 -6.11 -6.71
CA PRO A 96 -8.15 -7.42 -7.02
C PRO A 96 -7.61 -7.51 -8.45
N THR A 97 -7.88 -6.51 -9.29
CA THR A 97 -7.38 -6.46 -10.66
C THR A 97 -6.68 -5.13 -10.97
N GLY A 98 -5.87 -5.16 -12.01
CA GLY A 98 -5.31 -3.96 -12.62
C GLY A 98 -5.57 -3.99 -14.12
N GLY A 99 -6.10 -2.90 -14.66
CA GLY A 99 -6.22 -2.72 -16.10
C GLY A 99 -4.85 -2.50 -16.77
N ILE A 100 -4.76 -2.80 -18.06
CA ILE A 100 -3.58 -2.41 -18.84
C ILE A 100 -3.48 -0.88 -18.86
N CYS A 101 -2.27 -0.35 -18.70
CA CYS A 101 -1.98 1.08 -18.53
C CYS A 101 -2.56 1.73 -17.26
N GLN A 102 -3.29 0.98 -16.42
CA GLN A 102 -3.78 1.50 -15.14
C GLN A 102 -2.63 1.58 -14.14
N GLN A 103 -2.41 2.75 -13.57
CA GLN A 103 -1.50 2.90 -12.45
C GLN A 103 -2.17 2.46 -11.15
N GLY A 104 -1.51 1.59 -10.40
CA GLY A 104 -1.86 1.32 -9.01
C GLY A 104 -1.66 2.57 -8.15
N ILE A 105 -2.68 2.92 -7.39
CA ILE A 105 -2.66 4.08 -6.48
C ILE A 105 -3.00 3.62 -5.07
N VAL A 106 -2.20 4.04 -4.10
CA VAL A 106 -2.55 3.92 -2.67
C VAL A 106 -3.34 5.15 -2.28
N THR A 107 -4.53 4.96 -1.73
CA THR A 107 -5.48 6.03 -1.35
C THR A 107 -5.64 6.11 0.17
N ALA A 108 -6.45 7.06 0.63
CA ALA A 108 -6.83 7.17 2.05
C ALA A 108 -7.62 5.95 2.53
N GLN A 109 -8.40 5.31 1.66
CA GLN A 109 -9.16 4.08 1.95
C GLN A 109 -8.21 2.92 2.24
N ASP A 110 -7.16 2.74 1.42
CA ASP A 110 -6.16 1.69 1.64
C ASP A 110 -5.49 1.82 3.00
N LEU A 111 -5.08 3.03 3.36
CA LEU A 111 -4.41 3.28 4.63
C LEU A 111 -5.37 3.17 5.81
N ALA A 112 -6.60 3.64 5.68
CA ALA A 112 -7.61 3.58 6.75
C ALA A 112 -8.02 2.15 7.08
N ILE A 113 -8.18 1.25 6.08
CA ILE A 113 -8.49 -0.14 6.38
C ILE A 113 -7.31 -0.87 7.02
N MET A 114 -6.08 -0.54 6.62
CA MET A 114 -4.87 -1.09 7.24
C MET A 114 -4.76 -0.64 8.70
N ASP A 115 -4.98 0.64 8.99
CA ASP A 115 -4.99 1.19 10.34
C ASP A 115 -6.10 0.56 11.20
N ALA A 116 -7.32 0.43 10.65
CA ALA A 116 -8.42 -0.24 11.32
C ALA A 116 -8.12 -1.72 11.66
N MET A 117 -7.40 -2.44 10.79
CA MET A 117 -6.93 -3.80 11.05
C MET A 117 -5.79 -3.88 12.08
N GLY A 118 -5.26 -2.74 12.55
CA GLY A 118 -4.21 -2.66 13.58
C GLY A 118 -2.81 -2.36 13.04
N TRP A 119 -2.66 -2.00 11.76
CA TRP A 119 -1.38 -1.55 11.23
C TRP A 119 -1.16 -0.07 11.53
N ASN A 120 -0.27 0.24 12.47
CA ASN A 120 -0.01 1.63 12.83
C ASN A 120 0.58 2.43 11.67
N LEU A 121 -0.05 3.56 11.36
CA LEU A 121 0.48 4.57 10.46
C LEU A 121 1.36 5.57 11.22
N ALA A 122 2.34 6.17 10.53
CA ALA A 122 3.16 7.25 11.09
C ALA A 122 2.42 8.59 11.20
N PHE A 123 1.18 8.66 10.71
CA PHE A 123 0.34 9.86 10.70
C PHE A 123 -1.13 9.45 10.76
N ASP A 124 -1.97 10.35 11.29
CA ASP A 124 -3.41 10.16 11.32
C ASP A 124 -4.02 10.32 9.92
N ILE A 125 -4.58 9.24 9.38
CA ILE A 125 -5.20 9.23 8.06
C ILE A 125 -6.52 10.02 8.00
N LEU A 126 -7.22 10.19 9.13
CA LEU A 126 -8.47 10.95 9.20
C LEU A 126 -8.23 12.45 8.93
N THR A 127 -7.01 12.93 9.15
CA THR A 127 -6.59 14.30 8.80
C THR A 127 -6.22 14.46 7.32
N ARG A 128 -6.17 13.37 6.54
CA ARG A 128 -5.72 13.35 5.14
C ARG A 128 -6.70 12.58 4.23
N PRO A 129 -7.98 13.01 4.13
CA PRO A 129 -9.00 12.29 3.37
C PRO A 129 -8.69 12.21 1.87
N ASN A 130 -7.85 13.11 1.34
CA ASN A 130 -7.45 13.15 -0.06
C ASN A 130 -6.09 12.49 -0.32
N TYR A 131 -5.56 11.69 0.62
CA TYR A 131 -4.28 11.00 0.44
C TYR A 131 -4.32 10.12 -0.81
N LYS A 132 -3.35 10.32 -1.70
CA LYS A 132 -3.18 9.53 -2.92
C LYS A 132 -1.73 9.54 -3.35
N ILE A 133 -1.15 8.37 -3.58
CA ILE A 133 0.20 8.22 -4.11
C ILE A 133 0.26 7.03 -5.07
N ASN A 134 0.80 7.21 -6.27
CA ASN A 134 0.98 6.11 -7.21
C ASN A 134 2.25 5.30 -6.90
N THR A 135 2.31 4.06 -7.36
CA THR A 135 3.45 3.16 -7.12
C THR A 135 4.78 3.71 -7.62
N ALA A 136 4.78 4.51 -8.70
CA ALA A 136 5.99 5.16 -9.20
C ALA A 136 6.51 6.25 -8.24
N GLN A 137 5.62 7.02 -7.61
CA GLN A 137 5.97 7.97 -6.56
C GLN A 137 6.48 7.25 -5.31
N ILE A 138 5.85 6.15 -4.89
CA ILE A 138 6.32 5.33 -3.76
C ILE A 138 7.76 4.87 -4.00
N LEU A 139 8.04 4.31 -5.18
CA LEU A 139 9.39 3.85 -5.54
C LEU A 139 10.40 5.01 -5.54
N ARG A 140 10.05 6.16 -6.13
CA ARG A 140 10.92 7.34 -6.11
C ARG A 140 11.23 7.79 -4.69
N ASN A 141 10.21 7.87 -3.83
CA ASN A 141 10.36 8.25 -2.43
C ASN A 141 11.25 7.27 -1.67
N TYR A 142 11.09 5.97 -1.91
CA TYR A 142 11.91 4.93 -1.29
C TYR A 142 13.39 5.05 -1.71
N ILE A 143 13.66 5.19 -3.01
CA ILE A 143 15.02 5.34 -3.52
C ILE A 143 15.66 6.64 -3.03
N SER A 144 14.91 7.75 -2.97
CA SER A 144 15.41 9.03 -2.46
C SER A 144 15.59 9.05 -0.94
N ALA A 145 14.86 8.23 -0.19
CA ALA A 145 14.97 8.15 1.27
C ALA A 145 16.12 7.24 1.72
N ASN A 146 16.45 6.20 0.94
CA ASN A 146 17.57 5.31 1.21
C ASN A 146 18.86 5.86 0.63
N ASN A 147 19.30 7.00 1.16
CA ASN A 147 20.58 7.61 0.87
C ASN A 147 21.70 6.56 1.04
N VAL A 148 22.21 6.03 -0.08
CA VAL A 148 23.58 5.52 -0.17
C VAL A 148 24.47 6.59 0.49
N PRO A 149 25.44 6.24 1.37
CA PRO A 149 26.19 7.25 2.10
C PRO A 149 26.67 8.30 1.11
N GLU A 150 26.34 9.56 1.38
CA GLU A 150 26.65 10.63 0.44
C GLU A 150 28.16 10.66 0.17
N PRO A 151 28.61 11.14 -1.00
CA PRO A 151 30.04 11.20 -1.33
C PRO A 151 30.89 11.85 -0.23
N SER A 152 30.32 12.77 0.55
CA SER A 152 30.91 13.37 1.74
C SER A 152 31.19 12.38 2.87
N SER A 153 30.30 11.43 3.15
CA SER A 153 30.48 10.36 4.15
C SER A 153 31.63 9.42 3.76
N TRP A 154 31.72 9.06 2.48
CA TRP A 154 32.86 8.29 1.96
C TRP A 154 34.15 9.08 2.03
N ALA A 155 34.11 10.36 1.66
CA ALA A 155 35.27 11.25 1.73
C ALA A 155 35.76 11.43 3.18
N MET A 156 34.86 11.58 4.15
CA MET A 156 35.20 11.70 5.57
C MET A 156 35.79 10.40 6.13
N MET A 157 35.24 9.24 5.73
CA MET A 157 35.79 7.94 6.09
C MET A 157 37.20 7.74 5.51
N ILE A 158 37.37 8.01 4.22
CA ILE A 158 38.66 7.90 3.53
C ILE A 158 39.68 8.89 4.10
N ALA A 159 39.27 10.13 4.35
CA ALA A 159 40.11 11.14 4.97
C ALA A 159 40.49 10.74 6.40
N GLY A 160 39.55 10.24 7.20
CA GLY A 160 39.79 9.74 8.54
C GLY A 160 40.80 8.59 8.56
N PHE A 161 40.59 7.56 7.73
CA PHE A 161 41.55 6.46 7.61
C PHE A 161 42.90 6.90 7.05
N GLY A 162 42.90 7.81 6.08
CA GLY A 162 44.12 8.41 5.52
C GLY A 162 44.93 9.17 6.56
N LEU A 163 44.28 9.95 7.42
CA LEU A 163 44.93 10.69 8.51
C LEU A 163 45.49 9.75 9.58
N VAL A 164 44.72 8.75 10.01
CA VAL A 164 45.18 7.75 10.99
C VAL A 164 46.37 6.96 10.44
N GLY A 165 46.27 6.43 9.23
CA GLY A 165 47.35 5.70 8.57
C GLY A 165 48.59 6.57 8.35
N GLY A 166 48.40 7.83 7.95
CA GLY A 166 49.48 8.81 7.78
C GLY A 166 50.21 9.12 9.09
N ALA A 167 49.47 9.31 10.19
CA ALA A 167 50.04 9.55 11.51
C ALA A 167 50.85 8.34 12.02
N MET A 168 50.33 7.12 11.84
CA MET A 168 51.04 5.88 12.18
C MET A 168 52.35 5.73 11.40
N ARG A 169 52.33 6.03 10.08
CA ARG A 169 53.52 5.98 9.22
C ARG A 169 54.57 6.99 9.66
N ARG A 170 54.18 8.23 10.02
CA ARG A 170 55.11 9.24 10.55
C ARG A 170 55.76 8.79 11.85
N ARG A 171 55.01 8.19 12.79
CA ARG A 171 55.55 7.72 14.07
C ARG A 171 56.58 6.60 13.91
N ALA A 172 56.31 5.65 13.02
CA ALA A 172 57.23 4.54 12.75
C ALA A 172 58.58 5.02 12.17
N LEU A 173 58.55 6.00 11.26
CA LEU A 173 59.76 6.61 10.69
C LEU A 173 60.62 7.35 11.73
N GLN A 174 60.00 7.99 12.72
CA GLN A 174 60.75 8.62 13.81
C GLN A 174 61.39 7.60 14.76
N ALA A 175 60.72 6.47 15.01
CA ALA A 175 61.24 5.41 15.87
C ALA A 175 62.42 4.64 15.25
N SER A 176 62.57 4.63 13.93
CA SER A 176 63.68 3.95 13.23
C SER A 176 64.93 4.81 13.02
N ILE A 177 64.91 6.09 13.39
CA ILE A 177 66.03 7.05 13.23
C ILE A 177 66.77 7.29 14.58
N ALA A 178 66.37 6.60 15.64
CA ALA A 178 67.06 6.58 16.94
C ALA A 178 67.85 5.27 17.11
#